data_AF-A0A7S1Z988-F1
#
_entry.id   AF-A0A7S1Z988-F1
#
_cell.length_a   1.000
_cell.length_b   1.000
_cell.length_c   1.000
_cell.angle_alpha   90.00
_cell.angle_beta   90.00
_cell.angle_gamma   90.00
#
_symmetry.space_group_name_H-M   'P 1'
#
loop_
_entity.id
_entity.type
_entity.pdbx_description
1 polymer ?
#
loop_
_entity_poly.entity_id
_entity_poly.type
_entity_poly.pdbx_seq_one_letter_code
_entity_poly.pdbx_strand_id
1 'polypeptide(L)'
;ALSSNQIQRGFEALEAIEEELDGRARSNKLMELTSDFYTVIPHSFGRSRGPVLNTKQMVKEKYDMLNTLTDIEAAQDMQKRNRRAAAAKKEEEAVEHPSDLNYKQLCADLTLMEEDDDERPVLEKFLADTKAKSSYQDMTLRDIWRVNRHKEDERFSAHESLTNRKLLWHGTGVAVVAAIMKSGLRIMPHSGGR
;
A
#
# COMPACT_ATOMS: atom_id res chain seq x y z
N ALA A 1 3.13 -17.36 -2.20
CA ALA A 1 2.65 -15.97 -2.32
C ALA A 1 1.38 -15.98 -3.15
N LEU A 2 0.38 -15.17 -2.80
CA LEU A 2 -0.78 -14.95 -3.67
C LEU A 2 -0.28 -14.34 -4.98
N SER A 3 -0.84 -14.76 -6.10
CA SER A 3 -0.53 -14.15 -7.41
C SER A 3 -1.42 -12.94 -7.65
N SER A 4 -0.95 -12.00 -8.48
CA SER A 4 -1.79 -10.90 -8.98
C SER A 4 -3.15 -11.38 -9.52
N ASN A 5 -3.20 -12.49 -10.26
CA ASN A 5 -4.46 -13.05 -10.77
C ASN A 5 -5.41 -13.53 -9.65
N GLN A 6 -4.87 -14.17 -8.62
CA GLN A 6 -5.68 -14.61 -7.48
C GLN A 6 -6.25 -13.43 -6.70
N ILE A 7 -5.47 -12.35 -6.55
CA ILE A 7 -5.92 -11.11 -5.92
C ILE A 7 -7.03 -10.45 -6.77
N GLN A 8 -6.89 -10.43 -8.10
CA GLN A 8 -7.91 -9.91 -9.02
C GLN A 8 -9.24 -10.65 -8.88
N ARG A 9 -9.20 -11.99 -8.84
CA ARG A 9 -10.40 -12.81 -8.57
C ARG A 9 -11.00 -12.53 -7.20
N GLY A 10 -10.17 -12.14 -6.24
CA GLY A 10 -10.63 -11.67 -4.93
C GLY A 10 -11.44 -10.38 -5.03
N PHE A 11 -11.00 -9.42 -5.85
CA PHE A 11 -11.75 -8.19 -6.12
C PHE A 11 -13.10 -8.49 -6.78
N GLU A 12 -13.11 -9.31 -7.83
CA GLU A 12 -14.34 -9.73 -8.52
C GLU A 12 -15.35 -10.39 -7.55
N ALA A 13 -14.86 -11.22 -6.62
CA ALA A 13 -15.70 -11.83 -5.60
C ALA A 13 -16.28 -10.80 -4.60
N LEU A 14 -15.53 -9.75 -4.26
CA LEU A 14 -16.05 -8.66 -3.42
C LEU A 14 -17.05 -7.77 -4.15
N GLU A 15 -16.82 -7.49 -5.44
CA GLU A 15 -17.77 -6.75 -6.28
C GLU A 15 -19.13 -7.46 -6.32
N ALA A 16 -19.15 -8.78 -6.52
CA ALA A 16 -20.38 -9.56 -6.49
C ALA A 16 -21.12 -9.49 -5.14
N ILE A 17 -20.39 -9.43 -4.02
CA ILE A 17 -20.97 -9.26 -2.68
C ILE A 17 -21.57 -7.86 -2.54
N GLU A 18 -20.84 -6.84 -2.98
CA GLU A 18 -21.27 -5.43 -2.95
C GLU A 18 -22.54 -5.21 -3.78
N GLU A 19 -22.62 -5.77 -4.99
CA GLU A 19 -23.81 -5.74 -5.83
C GLU A 19 -25.03 -6.37 -5.15
N GLU A 20 -24.87 -7.51 -4.47
CA GLU A 20 -25.98 -8.13 -3.73
C GLU A 20 -26.40 -7.28 -2.52
N LEU A 21 -25.45 -6.62 -1.84
CA LEU A 21 -25.74 -5.70 -0.74
C LEU A 21 -26.48 -4.44 -1.20
N ASP A 22 -26.16 -3.92 -2.39
CA ASP A 22 -26.84 -2.78 -2.99
C ASP A 22 -28.23 -3.14 -3.55
N GLY A 23 -28.45 -4.42 -3.86
CA GLY A 23 -29.71 -4.97 -4.31
C GLY A 23 -30.63 -5.40 -3.17
N ARG A 24 -30.93 -6.71 -3.12
CA ARG A 24 -31.90 -7.30 -2.18
C ARG A 24 -31.28 -7.79 -0.87
N ALA A 25 -29.95 -7.80 -0.77
CA ALA A 25 -29.19 -8.27 0.38
C ALA A 25 -29.66 -9.64 0.91
N ARG A 26 -29.89 -10.61 0.01
CA ARG A 26 -30.41 -11.93 0.40
C ARG A 26 -29.36 -12.70 1.20
N SER A 27 -29.68 -12.99 2.47
CA SER A 27 -28.77 -13.67 3.41
C SER A 27 -28.13 -14.95 2.85
N ASN A 28 -28.93 -15.83 2.22
CA ASN A 28 -28.42 -17.08 1.64
C ASN A 28 -27.41 -16.81 0.50
N LYS A 29 -27.66 -15.78 -0.33
CA LYS A 29 -26.77 -15.43 -1.45
C LYS A 29 -25.48 -14.78 -0.95
N LEU A 30 -25.57 -13.90 0.04
CA LEU A 30 -24.39 -13.31 0.69
C LEU A 30 -23.51 -14.37 1.36
N MET A 31 -24.12 -15.41 1.95
CA MET A 31 -23.37 -16.53 2.54
C MET A 31 -22.61 -17.35 1.49
N GLU A 32 -23.23 -17.61 0.34
CA GLU A 32 -22.59 -18.28 -0.81
C GLU A 32 -21.42 -17.44 -1.35
N LEU A 33 -21.67 -16.18 -1.71
CA LEU A 33 -20.66 -15.27 -2.25
C LEU A 33 -19.50 -15.03 -1.26
N THR A 34 -19.79 -14.93 0.04
CA THR A 34 -18.74 -14.85 1.07
C THR A 34 -17.88 -16.11 1.10
N SER A 35 -18.49 -17.29 0.94
CA SER A 35 -17.78 -18.56 0.87
C SER A 35 -16.87 -18.63 -0.36
N ASP A 36 -17.34 -18.13 -1.50
CA ASP A 36 -16.55 -18.04 -2.73
C ASP A 36 -15.34 -17.12 -2.54
N PHE A 37 -15.55 -15.94 -1.93
CA PHE A 37 -14.46 -15.02 -1.60
C PHE A 37 -13.40 -15.68 -0.70
N TYR A 38 -13.79 -16.37 0.37
CA TYR A 38 -12.84 -17.05 1.27
C TYR A 38 -12.16 -18.28 0.64
N THR A 39 -12.75 -18.83 -0.42
CA THR A 39 -12.12 -19.89 -1.23
C THR A 39 -11.03 -19.32 -2.13
N VAL A 40 -11.30 -18.17 -2.76
CA VAL A 40 -10.33 -17.47 -3.62
C VAL A 40 -9.20 -16.85 -2.79
N ILE A 41 -9.53 -16.25 -1.66
CA ILE A 41 -8.61 -15.58 -0.75
C ILE A 41 -8.60 -16.36 0.57
N PRO A 42 -7.62 -17.26 0.79
CA PRO A 42 -7.58 -18.07 2.00
C PRO A 42 -7.46 -17.20 3.26
N HIS A 43 -8.33 -17.45 4.22
CA HIS A 43 -8.32 -16.77 5.52
C HIS A 43 -8.14 -17.78 6.65
N SER A 44 -7.40 -17.38 7.67
CA SER A 44 -7.26 -18.19 8.89
C SER A 44 -8.35 -17.81 9.90
N PHE A 45 -9.39 -18.65 10.01
CA PHE A 45 -10.45 -18.52 11.01
C PHE A 45 -10.28 -19.48 12.20
N GLY A 46 -9.19 -20.26 12.23
CA GLY A 46 -8.98 -21.31 13.23
C GLY A 46 -10.04 -22.40 13.16
N ARG A 47 -10.70 -22.68 14.29
CA ARG A 47 -11.78 -23.69 14.38
C ARG A 47 -13.18 -23.10 14.15
N SER A 48 -13.27 -21.79 13.95
CA SER A 48 -14.54 -21.09 13.76
C SER A 48 -14.85 -20.93 12.27
N ARG A 49 -16.14 -20.84 11.94
CA ARG A 49 -16.56 -20.43 10.59
C ARG A 49 -16.27 -18.94 10.41
N GLY A 50 -15.80 -18.56 9.21
CA GLY A 50 -15.59 -17.16 8.85
C GLY A 50 -16.90 -16.35 8.90
N PRO A 51 -16.83 -15.06 9.23
CA PRO A 51 -18.01 -14.19 9.29
C PRO A 51 -18.61 -13.98 7.89
N VAL A 52 -19.93 -13.83 7.80
CA VAL A 52 -20.60 -13.48 6.53
C VAL A 52 -20.36 -12.00 6.23
N LEU A 53 -19.92 -11.66 5.03
CA LEU A 53 -19.72 -10.28 4.60
C LEU A 53 -21.10 -9.68 4.23
N ASN A 54 -21.80 -9.15 5.23
CA ASN A 54 -23.18 -8.68 5.09
C ASN A 54 -23.37 -7.16 5.30
N THR A 55 -22.27 -6.41 5.39
CA THR A 55 -22.30 -4.96 5.48
C THR A 55 -21.25 -4.35 4.55
N LYS A 56 -21.53 -3.14 4.04
CA LYS A 56 -20.58 -2.40 3.19
C LYS A 56 -19.25 -2.16 3.89
N GLN A 57 -19.28 -1.93 5.20
CA GLN A 57 -18.07 -1.72 6.00
C GLN A 57 -17.17 -2.97 5.98
N MET A 58 -17.74 -4.16 6.17
CA MET A 58 -16.97 -5.41 6.10
C MET A 58 -16.38 -5.65 4.71
N VAL A 59 -17.13 -5.34 3.65
CA VAL A 59 -16.62 -5.44 2.26
C VAL A 59 -15.49 -4.45 2.01
N LYS A 60 -15.64 -3.20 2.47
CA LYS A 60 -14.61 -2.17 2.39
C LYS A 60 -13.31 -2.59 3.06
N GLU A 61 -13.38 -3.14 4.28
CA GLU A 61 -12.20 -3.66 4.98
C GLU A 61 -11.51 -4.79 4.19
N LYS A 62 -12.26 -5.58 3.43
CA LYS A 62 -11.69 -6.61 2.55
C LYS A 62 -11.07 -6.03 1.29
N TYR A 63 -11.64 -4.97 0.70
CA TYR A 63 -10.98 -4.23 -0.37
C TYR A 63 -9.65 -3.63 0.11
N ASP A 64 -9.62 -2.99 1.28
CA ASP A 64 -8.40 -2.41 1.85
C ASP A 64 -7.32 -3.49 2.09
N MET A 65 -7.73 -4.67 2.54
CA MET A 65 -6.85 -5.82 2.65
C MET A 65 -6.31 -6.30 1.29
N LEU A 66 -7.15 -6.41 0.25
CA LEU A 66 -6.68 -6.81 -1.10
C LEU A 66 -5.76 -5.77 -1.73
N ASN A 67 -6.03 -4.48 -1.49
CA ASN A 67 -5.16 -3.38 -1.89
C ASN A 67 -3.77 -3.53 -1.29
N THR A 68 -3.70 -3.78 0.02
CA THR A 68 -2.45 -4.05 0.73
C THR A 68 -1.73 -5.30 0.18
N LEU A 69 -2.47 -6.37 -0.11
CA LEU A 69 -1.89 -7.59 -0.69
C LEU A 69 -1.33 -7.34 -2.10
N THR A 70 -1.95 -6.47 -2.88
CA THR A 70 -1.48 -6.07 -4.22
C THR A 70 -0.12 -5.37 -4.12
N ASP A 71 0.03 -4.45 -3.17
CA ASP A 71 1.30 -3.77 -2.93
C ASP A 71 2.40 -4.73 -2.44
N ILE A 72 2.05 -5.65 -1.54
CA ILE A 72 2.97 -6.68 -1.06
C ILE A 72 3.45 -7.57 -2.22
N GLU A 73 2.54 -7.98 -3.10
CA GLU A 73 2.88 -8.80 -4.27
C GLU A 73 3.83 -8.05 -5.21
N ALA A 74 3.56 -6.76 -5.48
CA ALA A 74 4.43 -5.92 -6.28
C ALA A 74 5.84 -5.78 -5.66
N ALA A 75 5.93 -5.57 -4.35
CA ALA A 75 7.20 -5.50 -3.62
C ALA A 75 7.97 -6.84 -3.66
N GLN A 76 7.27 -7.98 -3.55
CA GLN A 76 7.89 -9.30 -3.69
C GLN A 76 8.40 -9.55 -5.11
N ASP A 77 7.66 -9.11 -6.12
CA ASP A 77 8.05 -9.23 -7.51
C ASP A 77 9.25 -8.37 -7.86
N MET A 78 9.38 -7.18 -7.25
CA MET A 78 10.59 -6.36 -7.29
C MET A 78 11.80 -7.16 -6.79
N GLN A 79 11.71 -7.77 -5.61
CA GLN A 79 12.78 -8.58 -5.05
C GLN A 79 13.15 -9.80 -5.90
N LYS A 80 12.16 -10.49 -6.48
CA LYS A 80 12.42 -11.65 -7.36
C LYS A 80 13.19 -11.25 -8.62
N ARG A 81 12.86 -10.09 -9.23
CA ARG A 81 13.58 -9.56 -10.39
C ARG A 81 15.05 -9.30 -10.07
N ASN A 82 15.35 -8.76 -8.88
CA ASN A 82 16.74 -8.55 -8.43
C ASN A 82 17.51 -9.85 -8.29
N ARG A 83 16.93 -10.87 -7.65
CA ARG A 83 17.59 -12.17 -7.50
C ARG A 83 17.89 -12.81 -8.85
N ARG A 84 16.96 -12.71 -9.81
CA ARG A 84 17.16 -13.21 -11.18
C ARG A 84 18.24 -12.43 -11.92
N ALA A 85 18.24 -11.10 -11.83
CA ALA A 85 19.25 -10.27 -12.47
C ALA A 85 20.65 -10.53 -11.89
N ALA A 86 20.76 -10.67 -10.56
CA ALA A 86 22.02 -11.01 -9.89
C ALA A 86 22.53 -12.41 -10.30
N ALA A 87 21.63 -13.41 -10.39
CA ALA A 87 21.99 -14.76 -10.81
C ALA A 87 22.35 -14.90 -12.30
N ALA A 88 21.97 -13.92 -13.13
CA ALA A 88 22.26 -13.90 -14.56
C ALA A 88 23.61 -13.22 -14.91
N LYS A 89 24.25 -12.54 -13.95
CA LYS A 89 25.57 -11.94 -14.16
C LYS A 89 26.65 -13.02 -14.18
N LYS A 90 27.63 -12.86 -15.09
CA LYS A 90 28.80 -13.73 -15.18
C LYS A 90 29.78 -13.41 -14.04
N GLU A 91 30.57 -14.40 -13.61
CA GLU A 91 31.49 -14.30 -12.47
C GLU A 91 32.53 -13.17 -12.57
N GLU A 92 32.83 -12.66 -13.77
CA GLU A 92 33.78 -11.56 -13.98
C GLU A 92 33.17 -10.15 -13.83
N GLU A 93 31.84 -10.01 -13.75
CA GLU A 93 31.20 -8.72 -13.48
C GLU A 93 31.12 -8.46 -11.97
N ALA A 94 31.50 -7.26 -11.53
CA ALA A 94 31.31 -6.84 -10.14
C ALA A 94 29.83 -7.01 -9.74
N VAL A 95 29.60 -7.91 -8.77
CA VAL A 95 28.28 -8.15 -8.22
C VAL A 95 27.92 -6.97 -7.33
N GLU A 96 27.11 -6.07 -7.88
CA GLU A 96 26.52 -4.96 -7.15
C GLU A 96 25.82 -5.44 -5.87
N HIS A 97 25.96 -4.67 -4.78
CA HIS A 97 25.44 -5.07 -3.48
C HIS A 97 23.90 -5.24 -3.53
N PRO A 98 23.32 -6.27 -2.88
CA PRO A 98 21.88 -6.53 -2.94
C PRO A 98 21.01 -5.35 -2.50
N SER A 99 21.47 -4.55 -1.54
CA SER A 99 20.75 -3.34 -1.09
C SER A 99 20.68 -2.29 -2.19
N ASP A 100 21.74 -2.09 -2.97
CA ASP A 100 21.78 -1.10 -4.04
C ASP A 100 20.86 -1.52 -5.19
N LEU A 101 20.81 -2.82 -5.50
CA LEU A 101 19.84 -3.39 -6.43
C LEU A 101 18.40 -3.16 -5.97
N ASN A 102 18.11 -3.34 -4.67
CA ASN A 102 16.79 -3.08 -4.11
C ASN A 102 16.44 -1.59 -4.15
N TYR A 103 17.38 -0.73 -3.77
CA TYR A 103 17.23 0.71 -3.77
C TYR A 103 16.91 1.26 -5.17
N LYS A 104 17.67 0.85 -6.20
CA LYS A 104 17.42 1.24 -7.59
C LYS A 104 16.00 0.90 -8.08
N GLN A 105 15.41 -0.19 -7.59
CA GLN A 105 14.05 -0.57 -7.98
C GLN A 105 12.96 0.30 -7.36
N LEU A 106 13.27 1.06 -6.30
CA LEU A 106 12.35 2.03 -5.73
C LEU A 106 12.08 3.19 -6.68
N CYS A 107 12.96 3.44 -7.66
CA CYS A 107 12.85 4.58 -8.58
C CYS A 107 12.61 5.91 -7.85
N ALA A 108 13.31 6.09 -6.73
CA ALA A 108 13.20 7.25 -5.87
C ALA A 108 14.54 7.52 -5.19
N ASP A 109 14.88 8.79 -5.06
CA ASP A 109 16.00 9.25 -4.26
C ASP A 109 15.55 9.47 -2.82
N LEU A 110 16.23 8.83 -1.88
CA LEU A 110 16.02 8.99 -0.45
C LEU A 110 17.23 9.71 0.16
N THR A 111 16.98 10.85 0.78
CA THR A 111 18.01 11.63 1.47
C THR A 111 17.61 11.79 2.93
N LEU A 112 18.48 11.36 3.85
CA LEU A 112 18.28 11.60 5.27
C LEU A 112 18.32 13.10 5.54
N MET A 113 17.37 13.59 6.33
CA MET A 113 17.34 14.97 6.78
C MET A 113 18.25 15.11 8.01
N GLU A 114 19.22 16.00 7.91
CA GLU A 114 20.17 16.31 8.96
C GLU A 114 19.51 17.23 10.02
N GLU A 115 20.19 17.46 11.14
CA GLU A 115 19.65 18.29 12.21
C GLU A 115 19.65 19.80 11.87
N ASP A 116 20.56 20.23 11.00
CA ASP A 116 20.76 21.61 10.57
C ASP A 116 19.88 22.01 9.36
N ASP A 117 19.09 21.09 8.83
CA ASP A 117 18.16 21.35 7.74
C ASP A 117 17.02 22.31 8.17
N ASP A 118 16.89 23.43 7.46
CA ASP A 118 15.95 24.52 7.79
C ASP A 118 14.47 24.09 7.92
N GLU A 119 14.06 23.05 7.18
CA GLU A 119 12.68 22.54 7.19
C GLU A 119 12.40 21.51 8.28
N ARG A 120 13.43 20.94 8.91
CA ARG A 120 13.27 19.94 9.96
C ARG A 120 12.45 20.45 11.15
N PRO A 121 12.71 21.65 11.71
CA PRO A 121 11.92 22.19 12.82
C PRO A 121 10.43 22.36 12.46
N VAL A 122 10.12 22.65 11.20
CA VAL A 122 8.74 22.79 10.72
C VAL A 122 8.03 21.45 10.75
N LEU A 123 8.69 20.37 10.28
CA LEU A 123 8.12 19.02 10.29
C LEU A 123 7.98 18.45 11.70
N GLU A 124 8.98 18.66 12.56
CA GLU A 124 8.94 18.24 13.98
C GLU A 124 7.79 18.93 14.71
N LYS A 125 7.62 20.25 14.50
CA LYS A 125 6.50 20.99 15.04
C LYS A 125 5.17 20.49 14.48
N PHE A 126 5.08 20.26 13.17
CA PHE A 126 3.85 19.75 12.55
C PHE A 126 3.45 18.39 13.15
N LEU A 127 4.41 17.49 13.38
CA LEU A 127 4.18 16.23 14.07
C LEU A 127 3.72 16.44 15.51
N ALA A 128 4.42 17.28 16.28
CA ALA A 128 4.08 17.57 17.68
C ALA A 128 2.67 18.15 17.85
N ASP A 129 2.29 19.10 16.99
CA ASP A 129 1.00 19.81 17.04
C ASP A 129 -0.17 18.93 16.59
N THR A 130 0.08 17.95 15.71
CA THR A 130 -0.97 17.06 15.14
C THR A 130 -1.00 15.65 15.71
N LYS A 131 -0.08 15.32 16.63
CA LYS A 131 -0.06 14.05 17.37
C LYS A 131 -1.36 13.90 18.20
N ALA A 132 -2.01 12.74 18.13
CA ALA A 132 -3.29 12.50 18.79
C ALA A 132 -3.14 12.38 20.32
N LYS A 133 -4.03 12.97 21.10
CA LYS A 133 -3.94 12.94 22.57
C LYS A 133 -4.32 11.58 23.22
N SER A 134 -4.52 10.53 22.42
CA SER A 134 -5.01 9.21 22.84
C SER A 134 -3.89 8.16 22.93
N SER A 135 -4.08 7.20 23.85
CA SER A 135 -3.13 6.27 24.49
C SER A 135 -2.27 5.32 23.62
N TYR A 136 -2.25 5.45 22.29
CA TYR A 136 -1.36 4.66 21.42
C TYR A 136 0.00 5.35 21.14
N GLN A 137 0.34 6.40 21.89
CA GLN A 137 1.29 7.40 21.42
C GLN A 137 2.38 7.75 22.41
N ASP A 138 3.38 6.88 22.48
CA ASP A 138 4.77 7.32 22.58
C ASP A 138 5.48 7.07 21.24
N MET A 139 4.97 7.70 20.17
CA MET A 139 5.72 7.74 18.92
C MET A 139 6.91 8.68 19.11
N THR A 140 8.11 8.12 19.09
CA THR A 140 9.37 8.85 19.00
C THR A 140 9.73 9.00 17.53
N LEU A 141 9.92 10.24 17.08
CA LEU A 141 10.51 10.50 15.77
C LEU A 141 11.93 9.93 15.75
N ARG A 142 12.22 9.08 14.76
CA ARG A 142 13.55 8.48 14.58
C ARG A 142 14.32 9.23 13.51
N ASP A 143 13.80 9.15 12.28
CA ASP A 143 14.43 9.71 11.10
C ASP A 143 13.38 10.42 10.25
N ILE A 144 13.79 11.48 9.56
CA ILE A 144 13.03 12.12 8.50
C ILE A 144 13.80 11.90 7.21
N TRP A 145 13.12 11.35 6.21
CA TRP A 145 13.68 11.12 4.89
C TRP A 145 12.98 12.00 3.88
N ARG A 146 13.76 12.79 3.13
CA ARG A 146 13.30 13.43 1.89
C ARG A 146 13.19 12.36 0.82
N VAL A 147 12.08 12.36 0.11
CA VAL A 147 11.80 11.40 -0.95
C VAL A 147 11.55 12.17 -2.23
N ASN A 148 12.38 11.95 -3.24
CA ASN A 148 12.16 12.43 -4.59
C ASN A 148 11.89 11.24 -5.52
N ARG A 149 10.63 11.02 -5.88
CA ARG A 149 10.26 9.94 -6.79
C ARG A 149 10.48 10.36 -8.23
N HIS A 150 11.13 9.51 -9.02
CA HIS A 150 11.48 9.84 -10.39
C HIS A 150 10.23 10.19 -11.21
N LYS A 151 10.25 11.33 -11.91
CA LYS A 151 9.17 11.88 -12.75
C LYS A 151 7.89 12.28 -11.99
N GLU A 152 7.90 12.30 -10.67
CA GLU A 152 6.75 12.78 -9.90
C GLU A 152 6.60 14.28 -10.00
N ASP A 153 7.70 15.01 -9.96
CA ASP A 153 7.79 16.46 -10.20
C ASP A 153 7.21 16.84 -11.57
N GLU A 154 7.63 16.17 -12.64
CA GLU A 154 7.13 16.37 -14.01
C GLU A 154 5.60 16.19 -14.05
N ARG A 155 5.09 15.09 -13.47
CA ARG A 155 3.64 14.84 -13.39
C ARG A 155 2.91 15.88 -12.55
N PHE A 156 3.50 16.29 -11.42
CA PHE A 156 2.87 17.19 -10.46
C PHE A 156 2.85 18.65 -10.96
N SER A 157 3.78 19.03 -11.84
CA SER A 157 3.86 20.37 -12.46
C SER A 157 2.56 20.77 -13.17
N ALA A 158 1.80 19.81 -13.69
CA ALA A 158 0.48 20.02 -14.29
C ALA A 158 -0.55 20.67 -13.33
N HIS A 159 -0.25 20.69 -12.03
CA HIS A 159 -1.10 21.21 -10.97
C HIS A 159 -0.54 22.47 -10.30
N GLU A 160 0.51 23.09 -10.85
CA GLU A 160 1.14 24.29 -10.28
C GLU A 160 0.19 25.47 -10.09
N SER A 161 -0.79 25.61 -10.97
CA SER A 161 -1.79 26.69 -10.93
C SER A 161 -2.79 26.56 -9.77
N LEU A 162 -2.81 25.44 -9.04
CA LEU A 162 -3.67 25.27 -7.88
C LEU A 162 -3.14 26.10 -6.70
N THR A 163 -4.00 26.93 -6.13
CA THR A 163 -3.64 27.88 -5.06
C THR A 163 -3.71 27.28 -3.66
N ASN A 164 -4.60 26.31 -3.42
CA ASN A 164 -4.80 25.68 -2.11
C ASN A 164 -3.96 24.41 -1.94
N ARG A 165 -2.63 24.55 -1.90
CA ARG A 165 -1.70 23.43 -1.70
C ARG A 165 -1.43 23.22 -0.22
N LYS A 166 -1.48 21.96 0.24
CA LYS A 166 -1.29 21.60 1.64
C LYS A 166 -0.33 20.42 1.78
N LEU A 167 0.50 20.46 2.81
CA LEU A 167 1.25 19.32 3.30
C LEU A 167 0.36 18.52 4.26
N LEU A 168 0.20 17.22 4.02
CA LEU A 168 -0.71 16.35 4.77
C LEU A 168 -0.02 15.02 5.13
N TRP A 169 -0.48 14.39 6.21
CA TRP A 169 -0.04 13.07 6.61
C TRP A 169 -0.74 11.96 5.82
N HIS A 170 0.02 10.95 5.41
CA HIS A 170 -0.50 9.69 4.89
C HIS A 170 0.18 8.53 5.63
N GLY A 171 -0.56 7.86 6.51
CA GLY A 171 -0.09 6.68 7.22
C GLY A 171 -0.29 5.42 6.39
N THR A 172 0.72 4.57 6.34
CA THR A 172 0.66 3.30 5.60
C THR A 172 1.41 2.19 6.32
N GLY A 173 1.11 0.93 5.99
CA GLY A 173 1.84 -0.22 6.53
C GLY A 173 3.25 -0.30 5.95
N VAL A 174 4.24 -0.70 6.76
CA VAL A 174 5.64 -0.83 6.30
C VAL A 174 5.79 -1.74 5.07
N ALA A 175 4.94 -2.77 4.97
CA ALA A 175 4.99 -3.76 3.91
C ALA A 175 4.70 -3.20 2.50
N VAL A 176 4.06 -2.02 2.40
CA VAL A 176 3.68 -1.41 1.12
C VAL A 176 4.54 -0.20 0.73
N VAL A 177 5.44 0.24 1.62
CA VAL A 177 6.30 1.42 1.40
C VAL A 177 7.10 1.29 0.11
N ALA A 178 7.70 0.12 -0.17
CA ALA A 178 8.48 -0.09 -1.39
C ALA A 178 7.66 0.05 -2.67
N ALA A 179 6.40 -0.42 -2.66
CA ALA A 179 5.48 -0.26 -3.78
C ALA A 179 5.09 1.21 -3.97
N ILE A 180 4.81 1.93 -2.87
CA ILE A 180 4.51 3.37 -2.90
C ILE A 180 5.72 4.17 -3.42
N MET A 181 6.94 3.86 -3.01
CA MET A 181 8.13 4.55 -3.55
C MET A 181 8.24 4.37 -5.06
N LYS A 182 7.96 3.16 -5.57
CA LYS A 182 8.04 2.85 -7.00
C LYS A 182 6.91 3.47 -7.82
N SER A 183 5.65 3.18 -7.46
CA SER A 183 4.49 3.54 -8.28
C SER A 183 3.71 4.75 -7.77
N GLY A 184 3.90 5.11 -6.51
CA GLY A 184 3.24 6.24 -5.87
C GLY A 184 1.99 5.87 -5.13
N LEU A 185 1.36 6.89 -4.55
CA LEU A 185 0.03 6.76 -3.99
C LEU A 185 -0.96 6.58 -5.13
N ARG A 186 -1.66 5.45 -5.12
CA ARG A 186 -2.63 5.07 -6.15
C ARG A 186 -4.03 5.17 -5.61
N ILE A 187 -4.95 5.65 -6.44
CA ILE A 187 -6.38 5.51 -6.18
C ILE A 187 -6.74 4.09 -6.58
N MET A 188 -7.17 3.27 -5.63
CA MET A 188 -7.62 1.93 -5.97
C MET A 188 -9.04 2.01 -6.51
N PRO A 189 -9.41 1.20 -7.52
CA PRO A 189 -10.68 1.33 -8.24
C PRO A 189 -11.92 1.31 -7.31
N HIS A 190 -11.81 0.55 -6.20
CA HIS A 190 -12.87 0.34 -5.22
C HIS A 190 -12.78 1.26 -3.99
N SER A 191 -11.79 2.15 -3.91
CA SER A 191 -11.62 3.08 -2.78
C SER A 191 -12.64 4.23 -2.75
N GLY A 192 -13.72 4.12 -3.53
CA GLY A 192 -14.95 4.91 -3.51
C GLY A 192 -14.88 6.25 -2.77
N GLY A 193 -14.50 7.30 -3.50
CA GLY A 193 -14.86 8.69 -3.19
C GLY A 193 -16.03 9.16 -4.06
N ARG A 194 -17.08 8.34 -4.20
CA ARG A 194 -18.36 8.72 -4.80
C ARG A 194 -19.46 8.65 -3.76
#